data_AF-A0A6G0VP00-F1
#
_entry.id   AF-A0A6G0VP00-F1
#
_cell.length_a   1.000
_cell.length_b   1.000
_cell.length_c   1.000
_cell.angle_alpha   90.00
_cell.angle_beta   90.00
_cell.angle_gamma   90.00
#
_symmetry.space_group_name_H-M   'P 1'
#
loop_
_entity.id
_entity.type
_entity.pdbx_description
1 polymer ?
#
loop_
_entity_poly.entity_id
_entity_poly.type
_entity_poly.pdbx_seq_one_letter_code
_entity_poly.pdbx_strand_id
1 'polypeptide(L)'
;IRRNRYGGLFQMRTPYLMIRDPELINDVLIKDFLSFSDRGAYSDFAVNPLSNNLLFMNNPQWRIMRNKLSPAFTPGKLKLMYGQFKECGDVLIQNINKYLKKNNNEVEIRDIIG
;
A
#
# COMPACT_ATOMS: atom_id res chain seq x y z
N ILE A 1 11.42 4.71 -29.31
CA ILE A 1 10.68 5.32 -28.18
C ILE A 1 11.69 6.06 -27.29
N ARG A 2 11.73 7.40 -27.31
CA ARG A 2 12.71 8.19 -26.53
C ARG A 2 12.51 7.95 -25.02
N ARG A 3 13.57 7.58 -24.29
CA ARG A 3 13.57 7.48 -22.82
C ARG A 3 13.65 8.89 -22.22
N ASN A 4 12.51 9.57 -22.12
CA ASN A 4 12.41 10.84 -21.40
C ASN A 4 12.46 10.58 -19.88
N ARG A 5 13.18 11.42 -19.13
CA ARG A 5 13.36 11.30 -17.66
C ARG A 5 12.07 11.53 -16.87
N TYR A 6 11.14 12.31 -17.42
CA TYR A 6 9.82 12.60 -16.86
C TYR A 6 8.82 12.91 -17.99
N GLY A 7 7.54 12.98 -17.66
CA GLY A 7 6.46 13.36 -18.58
C GLY A 7 5.28 13.98 -17.83
N GLY A 8 4.45 14.77 -18.51
CA GLY A 8 3.23 15.34 -17.95
C GLY A 8 2.00 14.51 -18.33
N LEU A 9 1.03 14.45 -17.44
CA LEU A 9 -0.33 13.96 -17.70
C LEU A 9 -1.34 14.87 -17.02
N PHE A 10 -2.60 14.81 -17.44
CA PHE A 10 -3.67 15.55 -16.80
C PHE A 10 -4.69 14.55 -16.26
N GLN A 11 -5.08 14.71 -15.00
CA GLN A 11 -6.28 14.09 -14.46
C GLN A 11 -7.38 15.15 -14.44
N MET A 12 -8.33 15.03 -15.37
CA MET A 12 -9.33 16.08 -15.63
C MET A 12 -8.67 17.44 -15.89
N ARG A 13 -8.77 18.38 -14.93
CA ARG A 13 -8.16 19.73 -15.02
C ARG A 13 -6.86 19.86 -14.24
N THR A 14 -6.47 18.83 -13.50
CA THR A 14 -5.29 18.86 -12.63
C THR A 14 -4.09 18.28 -13.38
N PRO A 15 -3.00 19.06 -13.58
CA PRO A 15 -1.76 18.53 -14.13
C PRO A 15 -1.02 17.64 -13.13
N TYR A 16 -0.43 16.57 -13.61
CA TYR A 16 0.38 15.61 -12.86
C TYR A 16 1.72 15.40 -13.56
N LEU A 17 2.79 15.33 -12.78
CA LEU A 17 4.14 15.04 -13.26
C LEU A 17 4.45 13.56 -13.02
N MET A 18 4.65 12.80 -14.10
CA MET A 18 5.14 11.43 -14.06
C MET A 18 6.67 11.42 -14.11
N ILE A 19 7.29 11.06 -13.00
CA ILE A 19 8.74 10.88 -12.89
C ILE A 19 9.08 9.44 -13.27
N ARG A 20 10.06 9.25 -14.16
CA ARG A 20 10.48 7.93 -14.66
C ARG A 20 11.93 7.59 -14.37
N ASP A 21 12.71 8.61 -14.01
CA ASP A 21 14.13 8.49 -13.72
C ASP A 21 14.35 8.12 -12.24
N PRO A 22 15.09 7.05 -11.94
CA PRO A 22 15.34 6.62 -10.55
C PRO A 22 16.02 7.67 -9.68
N GLU A 23 16.89 8.51 -10.24
CA GLU A 23 17.56 9.59 -9.48
C GLU A 23 16.54 10.63 -9.04
N LEU A 24 15.66 11.06 -9.95
CA LEU A 24 14.59 12.00 -9.65
C LEU A 24 13.55 11.41 -8.68
N ILE A 25 13.25 10.11 -8.80
CA ILE A 25 12.38 9.40 -7.85
C ILE A 25 13.01 9.41 -6.45
N ASN A 26 14.30 9.15 -6.35
CA ASN A 26 15.02 9.20 -5.07
C ASN A 26 15.07 10.61 -4.48
N ASP A 27 15.28 11.63 -5.33
CA ASP A 27 15.27 13.02 -4.90
C ASP A 27 13.91 13.39 -4.30
N VAL A 28 12.81 13.07 -5.00
CA VAL A 28 11.45 13.38 -4.53
C VAL A 28 11.01 12.55 -3.31
N LEU A 29 11.30 11.25 -3.28
CA LEU A 29 10.81 10.36 -2.23
C LEU A 29 11.69 10.34 -0.97
N ILE A 30 12.95 10.76 -1.08
CA ILE A 30 13.92 10.66 0.02
C ILE A 30 14.58 12.00 0.33
N LYS A 31 15.31 12.61 -0.63
CA LYS A 31 16.12 13.81 -0.34
C LYS A 31 15.23 15.01 0.00
N ASP A 32 14.24 15.28 -0.85
CA ASP A 32 13.34 16.43 -0.78
C ASP A 32 11.94 16.02 -0.30
N PHE A 33 11.83 14.92 0.44
CA PHE A 33 10.55 14.36 0.88
C PHE A 33 9.66 15.38 1.62
N LEU A 34 10.25 16.31 2.37
CA LEU A 34 9.50 17.35 3.10
C LEU A 34 8.73 18.29 2.18
N SER A 35 9.20 18.50 0.94
CA SER A 35 8.52 19.30 -0.08
C SER A 35 7.43 18.52 -0.81
N PHE A 36 7.50 17.18 -0.81
CA PHE A 36 6.60 16.28 -1.55
C PHE A 36 5.86 15.29 -0.64
N SER A 37 5.63 15.66 0.62
CA SER A 37 5.14 14.71 1.62
C SER A 37 3.67 14.33 1.47
N ASP A 38 2.89 15.23 0.88
CA ASP A 38 1.45 15.08 0.72
C ASP A 38 1.13 14.36 -0.59
N ARG A 39 0.20 13.40 -0.54
CA ARG A 39 -0.05 12.48 -1.67
C ARG A 39 -1.19 12.92 -2.60
N GLY A 40 -1.73 14.12 -2.41
CA GLY A 40 -2.74 14.72 -3.29
C GLY A 40 -4.15 14.14 -3.17
N ALA A 41 -4.39 13.19 -2.26
CA ALA A 41 -5.73 12.71 -1.97
C ALA A 41 -6.41 13.62 -0.94
N TYR A 42 -7.49 14.29 -1.33
CA TYR A 42 -8.32 15.04 -0.39
C TYR A 42 -9.19 14.07 0.42
N SER A 43 -9.03 14.06 1.74
CA SER A 43 -9.90 13.32 2.67
C SER A 43 -10.62 14.30 3.58
N ASP A 44 -11.95 14.32 3.50
CA ASP A 44 -12.78 15.09 4.43
C ASP A 44 -13.19 14.20 5.61
N PHE A 45 -12.65 14.52 6.79
CA PHE A 45 -12.93 13.77 8.01
C PHE A 45 -14.39 13.91 8.47
N ALA A 46 -15.04 15.05 8.19
CA ALA A 46 -16.43 15.29 8.57
C ALA A 46 -17.40 14.46 7.73
N VAL A 47 -17.04 14.18 6.47
CA VAL A 47 -17.86 13.40 5.54
C VAL A 47 -17.59 11.90 5.70
N ASN A 48 -16.34 11.49 5.89
CA ASN A 48 -15.99 10.09 6.08
C ASN A 48 -14.79 9.93 7.04
N PRO A 49 -15.03 9.53 8.30
CA PRO A 49 -13.95 9.31 9.28
C PRO A 49 -12.91 8.26 8.85
N LEU A 50 -13.29 7.31 7.98
CA LEU A 50 -12.39 6.28 7.44
C LEU A 50 -11.56 6.77 6.24
N SER A 51 -11.93 7.91 5.65
CA SER A 51 -11.20 8.48 4.52
C SER A 51 -9.83 9.02 4.91
N ASN A 52 -9.68 9.43 6.18
CA ASN A 52 -8.41 9.93 6.71
C ASN A 52 -7.58 8.78 7.33
N ASN A 53 -7.17 7.83 6.50
CA ASN A 53 -6.25 6.76 6.90
C ASN A 53 -4.78 7.21 6.73
N LEU A 54 -3.83 6.44 7.27
CA LEU A 54 -2.40 6.76 7.22
C LEU A 54 -1.86 7.01 5.81
N LEU A 55 -2.49 6.50 4.76
CA LEU A 55 -2.04 6.69 3.38
C LEU A 55 -2.47 8.04 2.79
N PHE A 56 -3.55 8.64 3.29
CA PHE A 56 -4.12 9.88 2.76
C PHE A 56 -3.98 11.08 3.70
N MET A 57 -3.50 10.87 4.93
CA MET A 57 -3.14 11.97 5.83
C MET A 57 -2.04 12.85 5.25
N ASN A 58 -2.20 14.16 5.38
CA ASN A 58 -1.16 15.14 5.08
C ASN A 58 -0.23 15.35 6.29
N ASN A 59 0.95 15.92 6.04
CA ASN A 59 1.82 16.36 7.12
C ASN A 59 1.21 17.56 7.88
N PRO A 60 1.40 17.67 9.21
CA PRO A 60 2.24 16.84 10.08
C PRO A 60 1.53 15.63 10.71
N GLN A 61 0.22 15.49 10.54
CA GLN A 61 -0.58 14.43 11.18
C GLN A 61 -0.10 13.04 10.77
N TRP A 62 0.21 12.86 9.48
CA TRP A 62 0.82 11.65 8.94
C TRP A 62 2.07 11.22 9.72
N ARG A 63 3.00 12.15 9.94
CA ARG A 63 4.27 11.88 10.63
C ARG A 63 4.03 11.43 12.08
N ILE A 64 3.11 12.08 12.77
CA ILE A 64 2.75 11.72 14.15
C ILE A 64 2.16 10.32 14.20
N MET A 65 1.19 10.02 13.34
CA MET A 65 0.52 8.73 13.31
C MET A 65 1.48 7.60 12.90
N ARG A 66 2.32 7.84 11.88
CA ARG A 66 3.35 6.90 11.44
C ARG A 66 4.32 6.56 12.57
N ASN A 67 4.78 7.57 13.31
CA ASN A 67 5.69 7.35 14.44
C ASN A 67 5.05 6.53 15.56
N LYS A 68 3.75 6.68 15.79
CA LYS A 68 3.01 5.86 16.77
C LYS A 68 2.80 4.41 16.31
N LEU A 69 2.57 4.19 15.01
CA LEU A 69 2.25 2.86 14.46
C LEU A 69 3.50 2.03 14.12
N SER A 70 4.60 2.66 13.70
CA SER A 70 5.81 1.96 13.25
C SER A 70 6.36 0.94 14.29
N PRO A 71 6.34 1.21 15.61
CA PRO A 71 6.81 0.24 16.62
C PRO A 71 6.04 -1.08 16.65
N ALA A 72 4.78 -1.10 16.20
CA ALA A 72 3.97 -2.32 16.14
C ALA A 72 4.48 -3.33 15.10
N PHE A 73 5.22 -2.86 14.08
CA PHE A 73 5.72 -3.67 12.97
C PHE A 73 7.22 -3.96 13.07
N THR A 74 7.78 -3.94 14.28
CA THR A 74 9.18 -4.37 14.49
C THR A 74 9.34 -5.86 14.22
N PRO A 75 10.54 -6.33 13.81
CA PRO A 75 10.78 -7.76 13.56
C PRO A 75 10.40 -8.66 14.75
N GLY A 76 10.63 -8.18 15.98
CA GLY A 76 10.24 -8.89 17.20
C GLY A 76 8.72 -9.04 17.35
N LYS A 77 7.96 -7.97 17.11
CA LYS A 77 6.48 -8.02 17.15
C LYS A 77 5.90 -8.88 16.03
N LEU A 78 6.46 -8.78 14.82
CA LEU A 78 6.08 -9.64 13.69
C LEU A 78 6.33 -11.12 13.97
N LYS A 79 7.45 -11.46 14.63
CA LYS A 79 7.75 -12.83 15.03
C LYS A 79 6.73 -13.37 16.06
N LEU A 80 6.22 -12.53 16.96
CA LEU A 80 5.15 -12.93 17.88
C LEU A 80 3.82 -13.20 17.15
N MET A 81 3.52 -12.43 16.10
CA MET A 81 2.31 -12.61 15.28
C MET A 81 2.39 -13.81 14.33
N TYR A 82 3.60 -14.33 14.06
CA TYR A 82 3.83 -15.42 13.11
C TYR A 82 2.96 -16.65 13.38
N GLY A 83 2.72 -16.99 14.64
CA GLY A 83 1.86 -18.13 15.00
C GLY A 83 0.45 -18.02 14.40
N GLN A 84 -0.17 -16.83 14.50
CA GLN A 84 -1.50 -16.58 13.94
C GLN A 84 -1.47 -16.57 12.40
N PHE A 85 -0.43 -16.00 11.79
CA PHE A 85 -0.28 -16.05 10.33
C PHE A 85 -0.16 -17.49 9.81
N LYS A 86 0.59 -18.33 10.53
CA LYS A 86 0.72 -19.74 10.19
C LYS A 86 -0.61 -20.47 10.30
N GLU A 87 -1.36 -20.26 11.38
CA GLU A 87 -2.68 -20.88 11.57
C GLU A 87 -3.66 -20.48 10.46
N CYS A 88 -3.74 -19.19 10.12
CA CYS A 88 -4.55 -18.74 8.98
C CYS A 88 -4.08 -19.37 7.66
N GLY A 89 -2.77 -19.50 7.45
CA GLY A 89 -2.19 -20.17 6.29
C GLY A 89 -2.56 -21.64 6.22
N ASP A 90 -2.48 -22.37 7.34
CA ASP A 90 -2.83 -23.78 7.41
C ASP A 90 -4.33 -23.99 7.08
N VAL A 91 -5.21 -23.13 7.59
CA VAL A 91 -6.65 -23.14 7.26
C VAL A 91 -6.88 -22.85 5.77
N LEU A 92 -6.18 -21.88 5.20
CA LEU A 92 -6.26 -21.57 3.78
C LEU A 92 -5.88 -22.78 2.91
N ILE A 93 -4.75 -23.43 3.22
CA ILE A 93 -4.30 -24.63 2.50
C ILE A 93 -5.31 -25.78 2.62
N GLN A 94 -5.90 -25.98 3.80
CA GLN A 94 -6.96 -26.99 3.97
C GLN A 94 -8.18 -26.71 3.09
N ASN A 95 -8.59 -25.44 3.00
CA ASN A 95 -9.73 -25.05 2.17
C ASN A 95 -9.44 -25.21 0.67
N ILE A 96 -8.24 -24.85 0.22
CA ILE A 96 -7.79 -25.08 -1.15
C ILE A 96 -7.81 -26.58 -1.47
N ASN A 97 -7.26 -27.43 -0.60
CA ASN A 97 -7.25 -28.88 -0.79
C ASN A 97 -8.67 -29.47 -0.85
N LYS A 98 -9.61 -28.98 -0.03
CA LYS A 98 -11.03 -29.38 -0.09
C LYS A 98 -11.69 -28.96 -1.40
N TYR A 99 -11.36 -27.77 -1.91
CA TYR A 99 -11.90 -27.25 -3.16
C TYR A 99 -11.37 -28.04 -4.37
N LEU A 100 -10.06 -28.31 -4.43
CA LEU A 100 -9.43 -29.09 -5.49
C LEU A 100 -10.04 -30.48 -5.64
N LYS A 101 -10.29 -31.17 -4.51
CA LYS A 101 -10.95 -32.49 -4.50
C LYS A 101 -12.36 -32.47 -5.08
N LYS A 102 -13.05 -31.33 -5.03
CA LYS A 102 -14.42 -31.18 -5.56
C LYS A 102 -14.44 -30.76 -7.03
N ASN A 103 -13.40 -30.07 -7.50
CA ASN A 103 -13.35 -29.42 -8.81
C ASN A 103 -12.24 -29.99 -9.70
N ASN A 104 -12.15 -31.32 -9.82
CA ASN A 104 -11.22 -32.00 -10.73
C ASN A 104 -9.75 -31.54 -10.64
N ASN A 105 -9.27 -31.21 -9.43
CA ASN A 105 -7.92 -30.67 -9.18
C ASN A 105 -7.60 -29.35 -9.90
N GLU A 106 -8.60 -28.57 -10.27
CA GLU A 106 -8.43 -27.22 -10.81
C GLU A 106 -8.94 -26.18 -9.81
N VAL A 107 -8.20 -25.07 -9.70
CA VAL A 107 -8.62 -23.93 -8.90
C VAL A 107 -8.12 -22.62 -9.50
N GLU A 108 -9.00 -21.63 -9.51
CA GLU A 108 -8.70 -20.26 -9.91
C GLU A 108 -8.21 -19.50 -8.67
N ILE A 109 -6.99 -18.96 -8.72
CA ILE A 109 -6.37 -18.33 -7.54
C ILE A 109 -7.10 -17.05 -7.13
N ARG A 110 -7.67 -16.29 -8.08
CA ARG A 110 -8.48 -15.11 -7.76
C ARG A 110 -9.70 -15.49 -6.94
N ASP A 111 -10.37 -16.60 -7.23
CA ASP A 111 -11.53 -17.05 -6.45
C ASP A 111 -11.17 -17.44 -5.01
N ILE A 112 -9.89 -17.76 -4.74
CA ILE A 112 -9.39 -18.04 -3.39
C ILE A 112 -9.01 -16.75 -2.64
N ILE A 113 -8.43 -15.78 -3.33
CA ILE A 113 -7.80 -14.59 -2.72
C ILE A 113 -8.74 -13.35 -2.74
N GLY A 114 -9.73 -13.32 -3.64
CA GLY A 114 -10.58 -12.17 -3.95
C GLY A 114 -10.09 -11.41 -5.17
#